data_AF-A0A6V7PYS4-F1
#
_entry.id   AF-A0A6V7PYS4-F1
#
_cell.length_a   1.000
_cell.length_b   1.000
_cell.length_c   1.000
_cell.angle_alpha   90.00
_cell.angle_beta   90.00
_cell.angle_gamma   90.00
#
_symmetry.space_group_name_H-M   'P 1'
#
loop_
_entity.id
_entity.type
_entity.pdbx_description
1 polymer ?
#
loop_
_entity_poly.entity_id
_entity_poly.type
_entity_poly.pdbx_seq_one_letter_code
_entity_poly.pdbx_strand_id
1 'polypeptide(L)'
;MGRKKLSWGPVHSSPSYASKDSSNPYSSSPPPYHPNLLNQQLELNESVRTRLQEIFRGLHTRVPGGFQAEWLVDLLVDRHNGEALSEIRRSLDALGHESPYFREIQCDFQTLRNDGVTEAQLRKEWQGRG
;
A
#
# COMPACT_ATOMS: atom_id res chain seq x y z
N MET A 1 18.40 19.72 51.91
CA MET A 1 19.47 20.74 51.86
C MET A 1 20.40 20.35 50.72
N GLY A 2 20.81 21.15 49.73
CA GLY A 2 20.69 22.59 49.53
C GLY A 2 20.78 22.96 48.04
N ARG A 3 20.34 24.19 47.78
CA ARG A 3 20.14 24.85 46.48
C ARG A 3 21.44 25.44 45.90
N LYS A 4 21.51 25.56 44.57
CA LYS A 4 22.21 26.65 43.84
C LYS A 4 21.34 26.99 42.60
N LYS A 5 20.39 27.94 42.62
CA LYS A 5 20.47 29.40 42.30
C LYS A 5 21.50 29.73 41.21
N LEU A 6 21.12 30.03 39.96
CA LEU A 6 20.45 31.23 39.38
C LEU A 6 21.31 32.51 39.37
N SER A 7 21.63 33.01 38.18
CA SER A 7 21.61 34.44 37.77
C SER A 7 22.27 34.64 36.41
N TRP A 8 21.98 35.62 35.55
CA TRP A 8 20.88 36.58 35.28
C TRP A 8 21.40 37.33 34.02
N GLY A 9 20.54 37.69 33.07
CA GLY A 9 20.94 38.57 31.96
C GLY A 9 19.88 38.76 30.89
N PRO A 10 19.22 39.94 30.80
CA PRO A 10 18.12 40.24 29.88
C PRO A 10 18.56 41.09 28.68
N VAL A 11 17.94 40.91 27.52
CA VAL A 11 17.79 41.97 26.51
C VAL A 11 16.33 41.98 26.05
N HIS A 12 15.65 43.04 26.45
CA HIS A 12 14.40 43.47 25.87
C HIS A 12 14.72 44.23 24.57
N SER A 13 13.99 43.97 23.50
CA SER A 13 13.66 44.99 22.49
C SER A 13 12.38 44.59 21.76
N SER A 14 11.45 45.52 21.74
CA SER A 14 10.04 45.44 21.37
C SER A 14 9.77 44.97 19.93
N PRO A 15 8.55 44.46 19.64
CA PRO A 15 8.14 44.13 18.29
C PRO A 15 7.82 45.42 17.51
N SER A 16 8.43 45.56 16.33
CA SER A 16 8.05 46.61 15.37
C SER A 16 6.83 46.13 14.57
N TYR A 17 5.71 46.82 14.77
CA TYR A 17 4.46 46.60 14.06
C TYR A 17 4.61 47.12 12.62
N ALA A 18 4.83 46.23 11.67
CA ALA A 18 4.69 46.54 10.25
C ALA A 18 3.50 45.75 9.71
N SER A 19 2.33 46.37 9.75
CA SER A 19 1.14 45.91 9.02
C SER A 19 1.46 45.85 7.53
N LYS A 20 1.45 44.64 6.96
CA LYS A 20 1.21 44.43 5.54
C LYS A 20 0.10 43.40 5.40
N ASP A 21 -0.97 43.89 4.81
CA ASP A 21 -1.93 43.17 3.99
C ASP A 21 -2.68 41.96 4.57
N SER A 22 -3.95 42.22 4.86
CA SER A 22 -5.05 41.27 4.91
C SER A 22 -5.03 40.32 3.69
N SER A 23 -4.77 39.04 3.91
CA SER A 23 -5.34 37.95 3.09
C SER A 23 -5.38 36.64 3.88
N ASN A 24 -6.54 36.39 4.49
CA ASN A 24 -7.12 35.11 4.92
C ASN A 24 -6.24 33.82 4.79
N PRO A 25 -5.78 33.19 5.90
CA PRO A 25 -5.05 31.90 5.85
C PRO A 25 -5.96 30.68 5.63
N TYR A 26 -7.28 30.86 5.55
CA TYR A 26 -8.23 29.81 5.17
C TYR A 26 -8.35 29.70 3.65
N SER A 27 -7.26 29.36 2.98
CA SER A 27 -7.33 28.82 1.62
C SER A 27 -7.05 27.32 1.67
N SER A 28 -7.92 26.59 2.36
CA SER A 28 -7.99 25.13 2.28
C SER A 28 -8.63 24.75 0.96
N SER A 29 -7.89 24.92 -0.15
CA SER A 29 -8.18 24.18 -1.37
C SER A 29 -7.97 22.69 -1.04
N PRO A 30 -8.95 21.79 -1.26
CA PRO A 30 -8.70 20.37 -1.12
C PRO A 30 -7.54 19.99 -2.05
N PRO A 31 -6.65 19.06 -1.66
CA PRO A 31 -5.59 18.60 -2.55
C PRO A 31 -6.23 18.16 -3.87
N PRO A 32 -5.64 18.52 -5.02
CA PRO A 32 -6.18 18.10 -6.30
C PRO A 32 -6.26 16.56 -6.30
N TYR A 33 -7.45 16.03 -6.59
CA TYR A 33 -7.59 14.61 -6.90
C TYR A 33 -6.59 14.28 -8.00
N HIS A 34 -5.59 13.42 -7.71
CA HIS A 34 -4.59 12.99 -8.69
C HIS A 34 -5.06 11.68 -9.35
N PRO A 35 -5.79 11.72 -10.48
CA PRO A 35 -6.21 10.49 -11.19
C PRO A 35 -5.02 9.62 -11.63
N ASN A 36 -3.82 10.22 -11.75
CA ASN A 36 -2.59 9.50 -12.09
C ASN A 36 -2.16 8.49 -11.02
N LEU A 37 -2.43 8.73 -9.73
CA LEU A 37 -2.00 7.82 -8.67
C LEU A 37 -2.84 6.53 -8.68
N LEU A 38 -4.16 6.68 -8.83
CA LEU A 38 -5.08 5.53 -8.93
C LEU A 38 -4.74 4.68 -10.17
N ASN A 39 -4.57 5.32 -11.33
CA ASN A 39 -4.22 4.61 -12.56
C ASN A 39 -2.88 3.87 -12.43
N GLN A 40 -1.88 4.52 -11.83
CA GLN A 40 -0.57 3.90 -11.59
C GLN A 40 -0.67 2.70 -10.64
N GLN A 41 -1.53 2.78 -9.61
CA GLN A 41 -1.72 1.69 -8.66
C GLN A 41 -2.47 0.51 -9.30
N LEU A 42 -3.45 0.78 -10.16
CA LEU A 42 -4.15 -0.24 -10.95
C LEU A 42 -3.20 -0.94 -11.93
N GLU A 43 -2.35 -0.18 -12.64
CA GLU A 43 -1.33 -0.72 -13.54
C GLU A 43 -0.32 -1.60 -12.79
N LEU A 44 0.13 -1.18 -11.60
CA LEU A 44 1.03 -1.97 -10.77
C LEU A 44 0.38 -3.26 -10.26
N ASN A 45 -0.88 -3.21 -9.84
CA ASN A 45 -1.61 -4.39 -9.41
C ASN A 45 -1.76 -5.39 -10.57
N GLU A 46 -2.18 -4.92 -11.75
CA GLU A 46 -2.29 -5.73 -12.97
C GLU A 46 -0.96 -6.36 -13.36
N SER A 47 0.12 -5.57 -13.23
CA SER A 47 1.48 -6.01 -13.49
C SER A 47 1.89 -7.13 -12.53
N VAL A 48 1.67 -6.99 -11.23
CA VAL A 48 1.95 -8.05 -10.23
C VAL A 48 1.13 -9.30 -10.53
N ARG A 49 -0.17 -9.14 -10.81
CA ARG A 49 -1.08 -10.23 -11.17
C ARG A 49 -0.57 -11.03 -12.36
N THR A 50 -0.21 -10.33 -13.44
CA THR A 50 0.34 -10.95 -14.65
C THR A 50 1.60 -11.74 -14.31
N ARG A 51 2.53 -11.14 -13.56
CA ARG A 51 3.78 -11.80 -13.18
C ARG A 51 3.57 -13.07 -12.37
N LEU A 52 2.64 -13.04 -11.42
CA LEU A 52 2.27 -14.22 -10.65
C LEU A 52 1.76 -15.34 -11.55
N GLN A 53 0.83 -15.03 -12.46
CA GLN A 53 0.29 -16.01 -13.40
C GLN A 53 1.38 -16.61 -14.29
N GLU A 54 2.35 -15.80 -14.73
CA GLU A 54 3.52 -16.29 -15.47
C GLU A 54 4.36 -17.26 -14.64
N ILE A 55 4.61 -16.96 -13.36
CA ILE A 55 5.37 -17.84 -12.47
C ILE A 55 4.61 -19.16 -12.25
N PHE A 56 3.30 -19.12 -11.95
CA PHE A 56 2.48 -20.33 -11.83
C PHE A 56 2.51 -21.19 -13.10
N ARG A 57 2.43 -20.55 -14.27
CA ARG A 57 2.52 -21.21 -15.58
C ARG A 57 3.89 -21.83 -15.80
N GLY A 58 4.97 -21.13 -15.44
CA GLY A 58 6.34 -21.64 -15.53
C GLY A 58 6.59 -22.84 -14.61
N LEU A 59 5.89 -22.93 -13.49
CA LEU A 59 5.95 -24.07 -12.58
C LEU A 59 5.06 -25.25 -13.00
N HIS A 60 4.37 -25.18 -14.14
CA HIS A 60 3.40 -26.19 -14.61
C HIS A 60 2.32 -26.53 -13.57
N THR A 61 1.95 -25.54 -12.75
CA THR A 61 0.92 -25.68 -11.74
C THR A 61 -0.39 -25.06 -12.22
N ARG A 62 -1.48 -25.29 -11.47
CA ARG A 62 -2.75 -24.63 -11.73
C ARG A 62 -2.58 -23.13 -11.53
N VAL A 63 -2.92 -22.35 -12.55
CA VAL A 63 -2.83 -20.89 -12.52
C VAL A 63 -4.08 -20.32 -11.85
N PRO A 64 -3.96 -19.35 -10.91
CA PRO A 64 -5.12 -18.64 -10.38
C PRO A 64 -5.78 -17.84 -11.50
N GLY A 65 -7.05 -18.14 -11.77
CA GLY A 65 -7.84 -17.50 -12.81
C GLY A 65 -8.65 -16.32 -12.29
N GLY A 66 -8.95 -15.38 -13.18
CA GLY A 66 -9.94 -14.32 -12.97
C GLY A 66 -9.83 -13.64 -11.61
N PHE A 67 -10.88 -13.79 -10.81
CA PHE A 67 -11.03 -13.10 -9.53
C PHE A 67 -10.12 -13.67 -8.43
N GLN A 68 -9.70 -14.92 -8.56
CA GLN A 68 -8.78 -15.54 -7.59
C GLN A 68 -7.42 -14.84 -7.60
N ALA A 69 -6.94 -14.44 -8.79
CA ALA A 69 -5.65 -13.78 -8.92
C ALA A 69 -5.68 -12.35 -8.33
N GLU A 70 -6.76 -11.60 -8.58
CA GLU A 70 -6.98 -10.27 -7.99
C GLU A 70 -7.03 -10.36 -6.47
N TRP A 71 -7.85 -11.27 -5.94
CA TRP A 71 -7.97 -11.47 -4.49
C TRP A 71 -6.64 -11.86 -3.83
N LEU A 72 -5.83 -12.72 -4.45
CA LEU A 72 -4.52 -13.11 -3.92
C LEU A 72 -3.54 -11.92 -3.86
N VAL A 73 -3.56 -11.06 -4.87
CA VAL A 73 -2.76 -9.82 -4.86
C VAL A 73 -3.23 -8.91 -3.76
N ASP A 74 -4.54 -8.67 -3.64
CA ASP A 74 -5.09 -7.80 -2.60
C ASP A 74 -4.77 -8.30 -1.19
N LEU A 75 -4.85 -9.61 -0.93
CA LEU A 75 -4.48 -10.19 0.35
C LEU A 75 -3.00 -10.03 0.70
N LEU A 76 -2.15 -10.08 -0.32
CA LEU A 76 -0.73 -9.82 -0.16
C LEU A 76 -0.49 -8.34 0.14
N VAL A 77 -1.17 -7.45 -0.58
CA VAL A 77 -1.10 -6.00 -0.39
C VAL A 77 -1.60 -5.59 0.99
N ASP A 78 -2.71 -6.16 1.45
CA ASP A 78 -3.29 -5.93 2.79
C ASP A 78 -2.30 -6.34 3.89
N ARG A 79 -1.63 -7.49 3.75
CA ARG A 79 -0.60 -7.94 4.71
C ARG A 79 0.62 -7.03 4.78
N HIS A 80 0.94 -6.36 3.67
CA HIS A 80 2.10 -5.48 3.56
C HIS A 80 1.72 -3.99 3.50
N ASN A 81 0.52 -3.62 3.98
CA ASN A 81 0.04 -2.25 4.13
C ASN A 81 0.01 -1.39 2.85
N GLY A 82 -0.30 -1.95 1.68
CA GLY A 82 -0.55 -1.13 0.47
C GLY A 82 0.70 -0.63 -0.27
N GLU A 83 1.72 -0.18 0.46
CA GLU A 83 2.92 0.46 -0.10
C GLU A 83 3.90 -0.54 -0.75
N ALA A 84 3.73 -1.83 -0.48
CA ALA A 84 4.63 -2.88 -0.95
C ALA A 84 4.39 -3.35 -2.41
N LEU A 85 3.37 -2.88 -3.14
CA LEU A 85 3.11 -3.36 -4.51
C LEU A 85 4.33 -3.26 -5.44
N SER A 86 5.07 -2.15 -5.34
CA SER A 86 6.29 -1.94 -6.12
C SER A 86 7.44 -2.88 -5.69
N GLU A 87 7.55 -3.15 -4.39
CA GLU A 87 8.53 -4.08 -3.82
C GLU A 87 8.21 -5.53 -4.18
N ILE A 88 6.94 -5.92 -4.05
CA ILE A 88 6.40 -7.22 -4.47
C ILE A 88 6.73 -7.44 -5.95
N ARG A 89 6.40 -6.47 -6.81
CA ARG A 89 6.71 -6.56 -8.24
C ARG A 89 8.20 -6.78 -8.48
N ARG A 90 9.05 -5.94 -7.86
CA ARG A 90 10.51 -6.03 -8.01
C ARG A 90 11.06 -7.38 -7.54
N SER A 91 10.54 -7.90 -6.43
CA SER A 91 10.93 -9.20 -5.88
C SER A 91 10.51 -10.36 -6.78
N LEU A 92 9.29 -10.32 -7.32
CA LEU A 92 8.80 -11.31 -8.29
C LEU A 92 9.56 -11.27 -9.62
N ASP A 93 10.02 -10.09 -10.06
CA ASP A 93 10.86 -9.96 -11.25
C ASP A 93 12.27 -10.53 -11.01
N ALA A 94 12.87 -10.23 -9.86
CA ALA A 94 14.23 -10.65 -9.53
C ALA A 94 14.36 -12.13 -9.14
N LEU A 95 13.41 -12.64 -8.35
CA LEU A 95 13.50 -13.97 -7.72
C LEU A 95 12.46 -14.96 -8.27
N GLY A 96 11.40 -14.48 -8.95
CA GLY A 96 10.34 -15.34 -9.46
C GLY A 96 9.71 -16.20 -8.36
N HIS A 97 9.78 -17.51 -8.52
CA HIS A 97 9.23 -18.49 -7.58
C HIS A 97 9.99 -18.58 -6.25
N GLU A 98 11.21 -18.04 -6.17
CA GLU A 98 11.98 -17.98 -4.92
C GLU A 98 11.61 -16.76 -4.07
N SER A 99 10.78 -15.86 -4.60
CA SER A 99 10.30 -14.68 -3.88
C SER A 99 9.51 -15.08 -2.62
N PRO A 100 9.75 -14.42 -1.46
CA PRO A 100 8.95 -14.66 -0.27
C PRO A 100 7.45 -14.39 -0.53
N TYR A 101 7.15 -13.35 -1.31
CA TYR A 101 5.79 -13.00 -1.70
C TYR A 101 5.12 -14.07 -2.55
N PHE A 102 5.90 -14.73 -3.44
CA PHE A 102 5.37 -15.85 -4.22
C PHE A 102 5.04 -17.05 -3.32
N ARG A 103 5.90 -17.37 -2.35
CA ARG A 103 5.66 -18.47 -1.40
C ARG A 103 4.41 -18.24 -0.56
N GLU A 104 4.19 -17.01 -0.12
CA GLU A 104 2.97 -16.62 0.60
C GLU A 104 1.73 -16.82 -0.28
N ILE A 105 1.73 -16.25 -1.49
CA ILE A 105 0.61 -16.41 -2.44
C ILE A 105 0.37 -17.88 -2.79
N GLN A 106 1.43 -18.67 -2.93
CA GLN A 106 1.30 -20.10 -3.17
C GLN A 106 0.61 -20.82 -2.01
N CYS A 107 0.94 -20.45 -0.76
CA CYS A 107 0.25 -20.99 0.42
C CYS A 107 -1.22 -20.59 0.43
N ASP A 108 -1.53 -19.32 0.19
CA ASP A 108 -2.92 -18.82 0.18
C ASP A 108 -3.75 -19.47 -0.92
N PHE A 109 -3.17 -19.60 -2.11
CA PHE A 109 -3.81 -20.27 -3.23
C PHE A 109 -4.04 -21.76 -2.93
N GLN A 110 -3.10 -22.42 -2.25
CA GLN A 110 -3.28 -23.80 -1.83
C GLN A 110 -4.39 -23.93 -0.78
N THR A 111 -4.49 -23.00 0.17
CA THR A 111 -5.58 -22.93 1.16
C THR A 111 -6.93 -22.77 0.49
N LEU A 112 -7.08 -21.78 -0.41
CA LEU A 112 -8.31 -21.59 -1.20
C LEU A 112 -8.76 -22.86 -1.91
N ARG A 113 -7.80 -23.61 -2.46
CA ARG A 113 -8.09 -24.86 -3.16
C ARG A 113 -8.51 -25.97 -2.22
N ASN A 114 -7.86 -26.09 -1.07
CA ASN A 114 -8.20 -27.09 -0.05
C ASN A 114 -9.59 -26.84 0.53
N ASP A 115 -9.96 -25.57 0.69
CA ASP A 115 -11.25 -25.15 1.22
C ASP A 115 -12.38 -25.21 0.18
N GLY A 116 -12.05 -25.52 -1.08
CA GLY A 116 -13.03 -25.62 -2.17
C GLY A 116 -13.69 -24.28 -2.53
N VAL A 117 -13.02 -23.17 -2.23
CA VAL A 117 -13.59 -21.82 -2.42
C VAL A 117 -13.75 -21.53 -3.91
N THR A 118 -14.97 -21.19 -4.29
CA THR A 118 -15.34 -20.83 -5.67
C THR A 118 -15.14 -19.33 -5.92
N GLU A 119 -14.98 -18.93 -7.19
CA GLU A 119 -14.94 -17.49 -7.54
C GLU A 119 -16.18 -16.73 -7.07
N ALA A 120 -17.36 -17.37 -7.10
CA ALA A 120 -18.60 -16.76 -6.66
C ALA A 120 -18.59 -16.46 -5.15
N GLN A 121 -18.01 -17.36 -4.34
CA GLN A 121 -17.82 -17.14 -2.90
C GLN A 121 -16.82 -16.02 -2.65
N LEU A 122 -15.68 -16.02 -3.34
CA LEU A 122 -14.68 -14.95 -3.22
C LEU A 122 -15.26 -13.58 -3.55
N ARG A 123 -16.01 -13.45 -4.66
CA ARG A 123 -16.66 -12.18 -5.03
C ARG A 123 -17.67 -11.74 -3.97
N LYS A 124 -18.45 -12.68 -3.42
CA LYS A 124 -19.43 -12.37 -2.37
C LYS A 124 -18.74 -11.88 -1.09
N GLU A 125 -17.65 -12.53 -0.68
CA GLU A 125 -16.86 -12.09 0.48
C GLU A 125 -16.23 -10.72 0.26
N TRP A 126 -15.75 -10.46 -0.96
CA TRP A 126 -15.13 -9.18 -1.30
C TRP A 126 -16.15 -8.04 -1.36
N GLN A 127 -17.32 -8.26 -1.97
CA GLN A 127 -18.41 -7.28 -2.01
C GLN A 127 -19.01 -6.99 -0.63
N GLY A 128 -18.93 -7.94 0.31
CA GLY A 128 -19.38 -7.77 1.69
C GLY A 128 -18.41 -6.97 2.59
N ARG A 129 -17.20 -6.66 2.09
CA ARG A 129 -16.20 -5.83 2.79
C ARG A 129 -16.25 -4.34 2.40
N GLY A 130 -17.10 -3.98 1.43
CA GLY A 130 -17.29 -2.61 0.94
C GLY A 130 -18.23 -1.78 1.80
#